data_AF-A0A2G5E3C5-F1
#
_entry.id   AF-A0A2G5E3C5-F1
#
_cell.length_a   1.000
_cell.length_b   1.000
_cell.length_c   1.000
_cell.angle_alpha   90.00
_cell.angle_beta   90.00
_cell.angle_gamma   90.00
#
_symmetry.space_group_name_H-M   'P 1'
#
loop_
_entity.id
_entity.type
_entity.pdbx_description
1 polymer ?
#
loop_
_entity_poly.entity_id
_entity_poly.type
_entity_poly.pdbx_seq_one_letter_code
_entity_poly.pdbx_strand_id
1 'polypeptide(L)' 'MMLPSKVCDYLYGLSLQLSKFRTSCPGTLNVQVVEDAGETRVSRLLLCEATRTVMSTCFDLLGILPVTNF' A
#
# COMPACT_ATOMS: atom_id res chain seq x y z
N MET A 1 20.73 3.14 15.87
CA MET A 1 21.22 2.96 14.49
C MET A 1 20.14 2.25 13.69
N MET A 2 19.38 2.96 12.85
CA MET A 2 18.38 2.32 11.98
C MET A 2 19.12 1.67 10.81
N LEU A 3 19.12 0.33 10.73
CA LEU A 3 19.73 -0.35 9.60
C LEU A 3 18.78 -0.26 8.38
N PRO A 4 19.27 0.14 7.21
CA PRO A 4 18.45 0.19 5.99
C PRO A 4 17.85 -1.17 5.62
N SER A 5 18.50 -2.27 6.01
CA SER A 5 17.95 -3.63 5.86
C SER A 5 16.61 -3.83 6.57
N LYS A 6 16.40 -3.19 7.73
CA LYS A 6 15.13 -3.28 8.46
C LYS A 6 13.99 -2.55 7.77
N VAL A 7 14.29 -1.43 7.09
CA VAL A 7 13.31 -0.69 6.30
C VAL A 7 12.91 -1.49 5.06
N CYS A 8 13.89 -2.13 4.39
CA CYS A 8 13.62 -3.02 3.26
C CYS A 8 12.79 -4.25 3.66
N ASP A 9 13.11 -4.91 4.77
CA ASP A 9 12.33 -6.03 5.29
C ASP A 9 10.88 -5.62 5.61
N TYR A 10 10.70 -4.43 6.20
CA TYR A 10 9.39 -3.88 6.48
C TYR A 10 8.60 -3.57 5.19
N LEU A 11 9.22 -2.91 4.21
CA LEU A 11 8.63 -2.64 2.90
C LEU A 11 8.20 -3.92 2.19
N TYR A 12 9.03 -4.96 2.24
CA TYR A 12 8.71 -6.26 1.65
C TYR A 12 7.52 -6.92 2.34
N GLY A 13 7.51 -6.96 3.68
CA GLY A 13 6.40 -7.48 4.47
C GLY A 13 5.09 -6.74 4.20
N LEU A 14 5.14 -5.41 4.17
CA LEU A 14 4.00 -4.54 3.87
C LEU A 14 3.46 -4.77 2.46
N SER A 15 4.34 -4.88 1.46
CA SER A 15 3.97 -5.20 0.08
C SER A 15 3.30 -6.57 -0.06
N LEU A 16 3.77 -7.57 0.70
CA LEU A 16 3.18 -8.91 0.74
C LEU A 16 1.78 -8.90 1.36
N GLN A 17 1.60 -8.19 2.47
CA GLN A 17 0.29 -8.04 3.12
C GLN A 17 -0.69 -7.30 2.21
N LEU A 18 -0.25 -6.21 1.56
CA LEU A 18 -1.07 -5.49 0.60
C LEU A 18 -1.44 -6.35 -0.61
N SER A 19 -0.50 -7.15 -1.12
CA SER A 19 -0.76 -8.08 -2.23
C SER A 19 -1.78 -9.15 -1.85
N LYS A 20 -1.67 -9.72 -0.64
CA LYS A 20 -2.66 -10.67 -0.08
C LYS A 20 -4.02 -10.03 0.11
N PHE A 21 -4.07 -8.80 0.61
CA PHE A 21 -5.29 -8.04 0.76
C PHE A 21 -5.96 -7.77 -0.59
N ARG A 22 -5.16 -7.43 -1.61
CA ARG A 22 -5.61 -7.17 -2.98
C ARG A 22 -6.11 -8.44 -3.68
N THR A 23 -5.50 -9.60 -3.44
CA THR A 23 -5.98 -10.88 -4.00
C THR A 23 -7.15 -11.46 -3.22
N SER A 24 -7.23 -11.25 -1.91
CA SER A 24 -8.37 -11.66 -1.07
C SER A 24 -9.63 -10.84 -1.34
N CYS A 25 -9.50 -9.64 -1.91
CA CYS A 25 -10.62 -8.80 -2.32
C CYS A 25 -10.49 -8.47 -3.82
N PRO A 26 -10.92 -9.37 -4.72
CA PRO A 26 -10.75 -9.20 -6.18
C PRO A 26 -11.43 -7.96 -6.79
N GLY A 27 -12.23 -7.20 -6.02
CA GLY A 27 -12.93 -5.99 -6.47
C GLY A 27 -12.32 -4.65 -6.02
N THR A 28 -11.09 -4.60 -5.47
CA THR A 28 -10.52 -3.35 -4.92
C THR A 28 -9.56 -2.60 -5.85
N LEU A 29 -9.16 -3.20 -6.99
CA LEU A 29 -8.21 -2.56 -7.93
C LEU A 29 -8.76 -2.39 -9.35
N ASN A 30 -9.82 -3.09 -9.74
CA ASN A 30 -10.60 -2.60 -10.87
C ASN A 30 -11.50 -1.48 -10.35
N VAL A 31 -11.32 -0.27 -10.88
CA VAL A 31 -12.32 0.80 -10.79
C VAL A 31 -13.48 0.40 -11.72
N GLN A 32 -14.05 -0.78 -11.50
CA GLN A 32 -15.23 -1.22 -12.22
C GLN A 32 -16.12 -1.89 -11.18
N VAL A 33 -16.90 -1.02 -10.54
CA VAL A 33 -18.28 -1.30 -10.16
C VAL A 33 -18.47 -2.66 -9.47
N VAL A 34 -18.01 -2.77 -8.23
CA VAL A 34 -18.58 -3.76 -7.31
C VAL A 34 -19.45 -2.97 -6.34
N GLU A 35 -20.75 -3.01 -6.57
CA GLU A 35 -21.84 -2.42 -5.78
C GLU A 35 -21.89 -2.98 -4.34
N ASP A 36 -20.79 -2.92 -3.62
CA ASP A 36 -20.62 -3.45 -2.28
C ASP A 36 -20.39 -2.27 -1.33
N ALA A 37 -21.49 -1.92 -0.66
CA ALA A 37 -21.66 -1.09 0.54
C ALA A 37 -20.57 -0.02 0.81
N GLY A 38 -20.99 1.25 0.70
CA GLY A 38 -20.13 2.44 0.74
C GLY A 38 -19.16 2.56 1.92
N GLU A 39 -19.42 1.95 3.08
CA GLU A 39 -18.55 2.05 4.26
C GLU A 39 -17.27 1.21 4.13
N THR A 40 -17.39 -0.03 3.64
CA THR A 40 -16.24 -0.94 3.52
C THR A 40 -15.28 -0.45 2.44
N ARG A 41 -15.79 0.18 1.37
CA ARG A 41 -14.97 0.78 0.30
C ARG A 41 -14.10 1.94 0.80
N VAL A 42 -14.66 2.82 1.63
CA VAL A 42 -13.92 3.97 2.19
C VAL A 42 -12.78 3.50 3.09
N SER A 43 -13.04 2.52 3.97
CA SER A 43 -12.00 1.93 4.83
C SER A 43 -10.86 1.29 4.02
N ARG A 44 -11.18 0.56 2.93
CA ARG A 44 -10.17 -0.02 2.04
C ARG A 44 -9.34 1.03 1.30
N LEU A 45 -9.96 2.11 0.81
CA LEU A 45 -9.26 3.22 0.17
C LEU A 45 -8.33 3.94 1.14
N LEU A 46 -8.82 4.25 2.35
CA LEU A 46 -8.02 4.83 3.42
C LEU A 46 -6.84 3.93 3.79
N LEU A 47 -7.02 2.60 3.83
CA LEU A 47 -5.94 1.65 4.08
C LEU A 47 -4.88 1.70 2.96
N CYS A 48 -5.31 1.74 1.69
CA CYS A 48 -4.39 1.88 0.56
C CYS A 48 -3.62 3.22 0.61
N GLU A 49 -4.27 4.31 0.97
CA GLU A 49 -3.65 5.64 1.09
C GLU A 49 -2.68 5.72 2.27
N ALA A 50 -3.04 5.16 3.42
CA ALA A 50 -2.14 5.02 4.56
C ALA A 50 -0.92 4.17 4.20
N THR A 51 -1.12 3.05 3.50
CA THR A 51 -0.03 2.17 3.03
C THR A 51 0.89 2.90 2.06
N ARG A 52 0.32 3.69 1.12
CA ARG A 52 1.10 4.54 0.20
C ARG A 52 1.94 5.55 0.95
N THR A 53 1.38 6.22 1.96
CA THR A 53 2.07 7.20 2.78
C THR A 53 3.25 6.56 3.52
N VAL A 54 3.02 5.41 4.14
CA VAL A 54 4.07 4.65 4.83
C VAL A 54 5.18 4.20 3.87
N MET A 55 4.82 3.67 2.70
CA MET A 55 5.81 3.30 1.69
C MET A 55 6.61 4.50 1.21
N SER A 56 5.96 5.65 0.97
CA SER A 56 6.63 6.90 0.58
C SER A 56 7.65 7.32 1.63
N THR A 57 7.26 7.34 2.91
CA THR A 57 8.17 7.68 4.00
C THR A 57 9.35 6.71 4.11
N CYS A 58 9.12 5.40 3.91
CA CYS A 58 10.20 4.42 3.88
C CYS A 58 11.14 4.60 2.68
N PHE A 59 10.63 5.00 1.52
CA PHE A 59 11.44 5.33 0.35
C PHE A 59 12.26 6.60 0.57
N ASP A 60 11.67 7.64 1.16
CA ASP A 60 12.38 8.87 1.54
C ASP A 60 13.50 8.58 2.55
N LEU A 61 13.26 7.71 3.54
CA LEU A 61 14.26 7.25 4.50
C LEU A 61 15.40 6.46 3.84
N LEU A 62 15.12 5.74 2.76
CA LEU A 62 16.13 5.03 1.95
C LEU A 62 16.82 5.94 0.93
N GLY A 63 16.38 7.19 0.78
CA GLY A 63 16.87 8.11 -0.25
C GLY A 63 16.41 7.73 -1.68
N ILE A 64 15.38 6.88 -1.79
CA ILE A 64 14.78 6.46 -3.05
C ILE A 64 13.61 7.41 -3.33
N LEU A 65 13.68 8.20 -4.40
CA LEU A 65 12.53 9.01 -4.81
C LEU A 65 11.46 8.08 -5.42
N PRO A 66 10.22 8.07 -4.90
CA PRO A 66 9.15 7.31 -5.52
C PRO A 66 8.91 7.86 -6.93
N VAL A 67 9.00 6.99 -7.95
CA VAL A 67 8.68 7.35 -9.33
C VAL A 67 7.17 7.63 -9.45
N THR A 68 6.77 8.88 -9.25
CA THR A 68 5.45 9.41 -9.61
C THR A 68 5.40 9.68 -11.11
N ASN A 69 5.61 8.64 -11.94
CA ASN A 69 5.32 8.73 -13.36
C ASN A 69 3.84 8.32 -13.54
N PHE A 70 2.98 9.34 -13.67
CA PHE A 70 1.56 9.22 -13.98
C PHE A 70 1.36 8.88 -15.45
#